data_AF-A0A5M3MLI4-F1
#
_entry.id   AF-A0A5M3MLI4-F1
#
_cell.length_a   1.000
_cell.length_b   1.000
_cell.length_c   1.000
_cell.angle_alpha   90.00
_cell.angle_beta   90.00
_cell.angle_gamma   90.00
#
_symmetry.space_group_name_H-M   'P 1'
#
loop_
_entity.id
_entity.type
_entity.pdbx_description
1 polymer ?
#
loop_
_entity_poly.entity_id
_entity_poly.type
_entity_poly.pdbx_seq_one_letter_code
_entity_poly.pdbx_strand_id
1 'polypeptide(L)'
;MASDVSPVDLPYIEAAYRGSQLFMASLSLACYDHIITLDQEVEYFWSRSWNISSVIYILIRYTVLLCVILVTIVSMGGIASSERCLHLDKALIGISIVNTLIGQAAITLRVWYLFRRNNVVQAILVALYIACAATTAAATLRNSNISSAVTSNSAVTADACGMTLSKSLYLDFLSALILHVILYCFTIWLFVASVERKGLVPLAKRFVKEGAPMYLVATAVLLYTIIGTSMKDPWNYIPAYQSFLYQSLITVAICHALLSVRSLAARLNVDASWLLSNSELSRINYRRGTNEGEILVDYDAHDGVEMQRPSSASLARFLRCLLYGSS
;
A
#
# COMPACT_ATOMS: atom_id res chain seq x y z
N MET A 1 -16.33 -29.48 34.35
CA MET A 1 -17.57 -29.05 33.70
C MET A 1 -17.22 -28.68 32.28
N ALA A 2 -17.45 -29.60 31.34
CA ALA A 2 -17.40 -29.26 29.92
C ALA A 2 -18.63 -28.38 29.67
N SER A 3 -18.39 -27.13 29.31
CA SER A 3 -19.41 -26.23 28.84
C SER A 3 -19.99 -26.78 27.53
N ASP A 4 -21.28 -27.11 27.53
CA ASP A 4 -21.99 -27.54 26.33
C ASP A 4 -22.01 -26.37 25.32
N VAL A 5 -21.09 -26.42 24.36
CA VAL A 5 -21.10 -25.53 23.19
C VAL A 5 -22.34 -25.88 22.37
N SER A 6 -23.25 -24.93 22.20
CA SER A 6 -24.46 -25.19 21.43
C SER A 6 -24.10 -25.52 19.96
N PRO A 7 -24.86 -26.38 19.26
CA PRO A 7 -24.61 -26.70 17.85
C PRO A 7 -24.64 -25.48 16.93
N VAL A 8 -25.28 -24.39 17.38
CA VAL A 8 -25.42 -23.13 16.65
C VAL A 8 -24.16 -22.26 16.75
N ASP A 9 -23.37 -22.40 17.81
CA ASP A 9 -22.17 -21.59 18.05
C ASP A 9 -20.90 -22.17 17.40
N LEU A 10 -20.89 -23.48 17.17
CA LEU A 10 -19.76 -24.20 16.55
C LEU A 10 -19.26 -23.59 15.23
N PRO A 11 -20.11 -23.24 14.24
CA PRO A 11 -19.63 -22.63 12.99
C PRO A 11 -19.00 -21.24 13.19
N TYR A 12 -19.43 -20.48 14.20
CA TYR A 12 -18.86 -19.16 14.50
C TYR A 12 -17.48 -19.27 15.15
N ILE A 13 -17.31 -20.23 16.07
CA ILE A 13 -16.01 -20.49 16.72
C ILE A 13 -14.97 -20.92 15.68
N GLU A 14 -15.32 -21.85 14.80
CA GLU A 14 -14.42 -22.34 13.76
C GLU A 14 -14.09 -21.25 12.73
N ALA A 15 -15.06 -20.41 12.37
CA ALA A 15 -14.82 -19.25 11.51
C ALA A 15 -13.89 -18.22 12.18
N ALA A 16 -14.07 -17.93 13.46
CA ALA A 16 -13.18 -17.03 14.22
C ALA A 16 -11.75 -17.60 14.35
N TYR A 17 -11.62 -18.90 14.54
CA TYR A 17 -10.32 -19.58 14.55
C TYR A 17 -9.60 -19.43 13.21
N ARG A 18 -10.28 -19.66 12.09
CA ARG A 18 -9.73 -19.43 10.74
C ARG A 18 -9.37 -17.97 10.49
N GLY A 19 -10.23 -17.04 10.91
CA GLY A 19 -9.94 -15.60 10.86
C GLY A 19 -8.65 -15.26 11.60
N SER A 20 -8.46 -15.84 12.79
CA SER A 20 -7.24 -15.67 13.59
C SER A 20 -6.01 -16.26 12.91
N GLN A 21 -6.11 -17.42 12.26
CA GLN A 21 -5.00 -18.01 11.50
C GLN A 21 -4.58 -17.12 10.32
N LEU A 22 -5.54 -16.62 9.54
CA LEU A 22 -5.28 -15.70 8.44
C LEU A 22 -4.70 -14.38 8.94
N PHE A 23 -5.21 -13.87 10.06
CA PHE A 23 -4.65 -12.70 10.73
C PHE A 23 -3.18 -12.91 11.11
N MET A 24 -2.83 -14.04 11.74
CA MET A 24 -1.45 -14.35 12.11
C MET A 24 -0.54 -14.45 10.88
N ALA A 25 -1.04 -14.98 9.76
CA ALA A 25 -0.30 -14.99 8.50
C ALA A 25 -0.07 -13.57 7.95
N SER A 26 -1.10 -12.71 7.94
CA SER A 26 -0.99 -11.30 7.54
C SER A 26 -0.01 -10.52 8.41
N LEU A 27 -0.09 -10.72 9.73
CA LEU A 27 0.83 -10.13 10.72
C LEU A 27 2.27 -10.59 10.46
N SER A 28 2.48 -11.88 10.29
CA SER A 28 3.82 -12.43 10.01
C SER A 28 4.40 -11.82 8.74
N LEU A 29 3.58 -11.66 7.69
CA LEU A 29 3.99 -11.01 6.45
C LEU A 29 4.35 -9.53 6.66
N ALA A 30 3.51 -8.77 7.35
CA ALA A 30 3.75 -7.34 7.60
C ALA A 30 5.02 -7.10 8.45
N CYS A 31 5.22 -7.90 9.50
CA CYS A 31 6.41 -7.83 10.35
C CYS A 31 7.67 -8.28 9.60
N TYR A 32 7.58 -9.38 8.84
CA TYR A 32 8.69 -9.86 8.02
C TYR A 32 9.13 -8.79 7.02
N ASP A 33 8.17 -8.21 6.28
CA ASP A 33 8.44 -7.13 5.33
C ASP A 33 9.10 -5.92 5.99
N HIS A 34 8.62 -5.53 7.17
CA HIS A 34 9.19 -4.43 7.92
C HIS A 34 10.66 -4.67 8.28
N ILE A 35 10.97 -5.86 8.81
CA ILE A 35 12.33 -6.21 9.25
C ILE A 35 13.30 -6.23 8.07
N ILE A 36 12.93 -6.87 6.96
CA ILE A 36 13.86 -7.05 5.82
C ILE A 36 14.10 -5.78 5.00
N THR A 37 13.27 -4.74 5.19
CA THR A 37 13.39 -3.47 4.46
C THR A 37 13.78 -2.30 5.37
N LEU A 38 14.09 -2.56 6.64
CA LEU A 38 14.40 -1.53 7.64
C LEU A 38 15.71 -0.79 7.31
N ASP A 39 16.71 -1.50 6.80
CA ASP A 39 17.98 -0.93 6.32
C ASP A 39 17.75 0.12 5.22
N GLN A 40 16.95 -0.25 4.21
CA GLN A 40 16.59 0.62 3.10
C GLN A 40 15.69 1.78 3.55
N GLU A 41 14.83 1.54 4.53
CA GLU A 41 14.00 2.58 5.13
C GLU A 41 14.87 3.68 5.77
N VAL A 42 15.83 3.30 6.61
CA VAL A 42 16.74 4.24 7.29
C VAL A 42 17.58 5.01 6.27
N GLU A 43 18.08 4.33 5.23
CA GLU A 43 18.88 4.95 4.18
C GLU A 43 18.07 5.94 3.32
N TYR A 44 16.88 5.54 2.88
CA TYR A 44 16.15 6.29 1.84
C TYR A 44 15.09 7.26 2.35
N PHE A 45 14.57 7.06 3.56
CA PHE A 45 13.50 7.88 4.12
C PHE A 45 13.95 8.72 5.31
N TRP A 46 14.73 8.16 6.23
CA TRP A 46 15.18 8.89 7.43
C TRP A 46 16.37 9.81 7.17
N SER A 47 17.32 9.37 6.34
CA SER A 47 18.57 10.10 6.08
C SER A 47 18.46 11.17 4.98
N ARG A 48 17.36 11.18 4.21
CA ARG A 48 17.12 12.06 3.06
C ARG A 48 16.08 13.14 3.38
N SER A 49 15.92 14.12 2.48
CA SER A 49 14.92 15.18 2.63
C SER A 49 13.49 14.63 2.62
N TRP A 50 12.69 15.15 3.54
CA TRP A 50 11.29 14.76 3.71
C TRP A 50 10.45 15.37 2.59
N ASN A 51 9.61 14.55 1.94
CA ASN A 51 8.59 15.00 1.00
C ASN A 51 7.29 14.22 1.22
N ILE A 52 6.25 14.54 0.44
CA ILE A 52 4.92 13.94 0.57
C ILE A 52 4.98 12.40 0.50
N SER A 53 5.74 11.84 -0.44
CA SER A 53 5.91 10.38 -0.55
C SER A 53 6.65 9.77 0.64
N SER A 54 7.59 10.50 1.26
CA SER A 54 8.23 10.04 2.50
C SER A 54 7.23 9.96 3.65
N VAL A 55 6.42 11.00 3.82
CA VAL A 55 5.40 11.05 4.89
C VAL A 55 4.39 9.92 4.70
N ILE A 56 3.88 9.73 3.49
CA ILE A 56 2.93 8.63 3.18
C ILE A 56 3.55 7.27 3.46
N TYR A 57 4.81 7.03 3.09
CA TYR A 57 5.51 5.77 3.33
C TYR A 57 5.60 5.44 4.83
N ILE A 58 6.04 6.41 5.65
CA ILE A 58 6.13 6.23 7.09
C ILE A 58 4.73 6.02 7.68
N LEU A 59 3.76 6.87 7.33
CA LEU A 59 2.41 6.77 7.88
C LEU A 59 1.76 5.41 7.58
N ILE A 60 1.77 4.93 6.34
CA ILE A 60 1.12 3.65 6.00
C ILE A 60 1.79 2.47 6.73
N ARG A 61 3.12 2.48 6.80
CA ARG A 61 3.92 1.40 7.38
C ARG A 61 3.77 1.30 8.89
N TYR A 62 3.81 2.43 9.61
CA TYR A 62 3.65 2.41 11.06
C TYR A 62 2.18 2.28 11.49
N THR A 63 1.23 2.75 10.68
CA THR A 63 -0.20 2.56 10.97
C THR A 63 -0.60 1.09 10.88
N VAL A 64 -0.10 0.33 9.88
CA VAL A 64 -0.39 -1.12 9.80
C VAL A 64 0.22 -1.89 10.97
N LEU A 65 1.45 -1.53 11.41
CA LEU A 65 2.06 -2.15 12.58
C LEU A 65 1.28 -1.85 13.87
N LEU A 66 0.76 -0.63 14.01
CA LEU A 66 -0.08 -0.27 15.14
C LEU A 66 -1.39 -1.07 15.13
N CYS A 67 -2.05 -1.22 13.98
CA CYS A 67 -3.23 -2.11 13.84
C CYS A 67 -2.91 -3.52 14.33
N VAL A 68 -1.81 -4.09 13.84
CA VAL A 68 -1.36 -5.44 14.18
C VAL A 68 -1.18 -5.60 15.70
N ILE A 69 -0.44 -4.68 16.34
CA ILE A 69 -0.18 -4.73 17.79
C ILE A 69 -1.49 -4.70 18.58
N LEU A 70 -2.42 -3.80 18.21
CA LEU A 70 -3.70 -3.68 18.89
C LEU A 70 -4.57 -4.92 18.72
N VAL A 71 -4.62 -5.51 17.53
CA VAL A 71 -5.37 -6.77 17.32
C VAL A 71 -4.76 -7.90 18.14
N THR A 72 -3.44 -8.03 18.20
CA THR A 72 -2.79 -9.05 19.03
C THR A 72 -3.15 -8.90 20.52
N ILE A 73 -3.18 -7.66 21.03
CA ILE A 73 -3.60 -7.39 22.43
C ILE A 73 -5.05 -7.87 22.66
N VAL A 74 -5.94 -7.62 21.70
CA VAL A 74 -7.34 -8.06 21.75
C VAL A 74 -7.43 -9.60 21.70
N SER A 75 -6.71 -10.24 20.79
CA SER A 75 -6.75 -11.69 20.59
C SER A 75 -6.12 -12.50 21.72
N MET A 76 -5.10 -11.99 22.41
CA MET A 76 -4.44 -12.70 23.52
C MET A 76 -5.23 -12.67 24.84
N GLY A 77 -6.46 -12.15 24.85
CA GLY A 77 -7.33 -12.19 26.03
C GLY A 77 -6.86 -11.29 27.18
N GLY A 78 -6.02 -10.28 26.89
CA GLY A 78 -5.52 -9.33 27.90
C GLY A 78 -6.59 -8.37 28.45
N ILE A 79 -7.86 -8.53 28.07
CA ILE A 79 -8.92 -7.53 28.27
C ILE A 79 -10.10 -8.16 29.03
N ALA A 80 -10.05 -8.11 30.36
CA ALA A 80 -11.09 -8.64 31.24
C ALA A 80 -12.33 -7.72 31.41
N SER A 81 -12.46 -6.63 30.65
CA SER A 81 -13.60 -5.70 30.79
C SER A 81 -14.22 -5.33 29.44
N SER A 82 -15.54 -5.38 29.39
CA SER A 82 -16.37 -4.98 28.24
C SER A 82 -16.07 -3.55 27.74
N GLU A 83 -15.81 -2.60 28.63
CA GLU A 83 -15.53 -1.21 28.26
C GLU A 83 -14.19 -1.04 27.54
N ARG A 84 -13.11 -1.64 28.06
CA ARG A 84 -11.79 -1.63 27.40
C ARG A 84 -11.83 -2.31 26.04
N CYS A 85 -12.58 -3.41 25.93
CA CYS A 85 -12.81 -4.11 24.66
C CYS A 85 -13.44 -3.17 23.62
N LEU A 86 -14.52 -2.47 24.00
CA LEU A 86 -15.20 -1.52 23.11
C LEU A 86 -14.27 -0.36 22.66
N HIS A 87 -13.48 0.20 23.57
CA HIS A 87 -12.54 1.27 23.24
C HIS A 87 -11.45 0.79 22.29
N LEU A 88 -10.91 -0.41 22.49
CA LEU A 88 -9.89 -0.98 21.63
C LEU A 88 -10.44 -1.32 20.24
N ASP A 89 -11.64 -1.87 20.16
CA ASP A 89 -12.31 -2.14 18.88
C ASP A 89 -12.60 -0.85 18.09
N LYS A 90 -13.09 0.20 18.77
CA LYS A 90 -13.26 1.52 18.15
C LYS A 90 -11.93 2.11 17.68
N ALA A 91 -10.87 1.97 18.46
CA ALA A 91 -9.53 2.40 18.07
C ALA A 91 -9.02 1.62 16.85
N LEU A 92 -9.23 0.30 16.81
CA LEU A 92 -8.88 -0.55 15.68
C LEU A 92 -9.61 -0.15 14.39
N ILE A 93 -10.91 0.11 14.47
CA ILE A 93 -11.67 0.66 13.33
C ILE A 93 -11.07 1.99 12.89
N GLY A 94 -10.82 2.91 13.83
CA GLY A 94 -10.25 4.23 13.58
C GLY A 94 -8.87 4.19 12.91
N ILE A 95 -8.01 3.30 13.34
CA ILE A 95 -6.66 3.16 12.76
C ILE A 95 -6.74 2.45 11.39
N SER A 96 -7.64 1.48 11.24
CA SER A 96 -7.86 0.77 9.97
C SER A 96 -8.38 1.68 8.87
N ILE A 97 -9.29 2.60 9.19
CA ILE A 97 -9.76 3.60 8.23
C ILE A 97 -8.63 4.57 7.86
N VAL A 98 -7.84 5.04 8.83
CA VAL A 98 -6.69 5.90 8.55
C VAL A 98 -5.70 5.19 7.61
N ASN A 99 -5.36 3.93 7.88
CA ASN A 99 -4.48 3.13 7.02
C ASN A 99 -5.02 3.02 5.59
N THR A 100 -6.33 2.78 5.47
CA THR A 100 -7.01 2.67 4.17
C THR A 100 -6.95 3.98 3.39
N LEU A 101 -7.20 5.11 4.05
CA LEU A 101 -7.16 6.45 3.43
C LEU A 101 -5.75 6.83 2.99
N ILE A 102 -4.72 6.49 3.78
CA ILE A 102 -3.31 6.69 3.40
C ILE A 102 -2.96 5.80 2.19
N GLY A 103 -3.39 4.54 2.19
CA GLY A 103 -3.19 3.63 1.06
C GLY A 103 -3.81 4.16 -0.23
N GLN A 104 -5.07 4.62 -0.17
CA GLN A 104 -5.76 5.25 -1.30
C GLN A 104 -5.04 6.53 -1.78
N ALA A 105 -4.49 7.32 -0.85
CA ALA A 105 -3.71 8.51 -1.20
C ALA A 105 -2.41 8.13 -1.92
N ALA A 106 -1.70 7.11 -1.43
CA ALA A 106 -0.42 6.66 -1.99
C ALA A 106 -0.56 6.20 -3.46
N ILE A 107 -1.55 5.34 -3.73
CA ILE A 107 -1.81 4.83 -5.09
C ILE A 107 -2.30 5.94 -6.03
N THR A 108 -3.07 6.91 -5.52
CA THR A 108 -3.56 8.04 -6.32
C THR A 108 -2.40 8.99 -6.65
N LEU A 109 -1.58 9.31 -5.65
CA LEU A 109 -0.41 10.18 -5.80
C LEU A 109 0.55 9.62 -6.86
N ARG A 110 0.71 8.29 -6.90
CA ARG A 110 1.52 7.61 -7.91
C ARG A 110 1.05 7.91 -9.34
N VAL A 111 -0.25 7.83 -9.60
CA VAL A 111 -0.83 8.15 -10.92
C VAL A 111 -0.82 9.66 -11.15
N TRP A 112 -1.03 10.47 -10.11
CA TRP A 112 -1.00 11.92 -10.18
C TRP A 112 0.34 12.46 -10.70
N TYR A 113 1.47 11.87 -10.27
CA TYR A 113 2.79 12.23 -10.77
C TYR A 113 2.99 11.90 -12.26
N LEU A 114 2.35 10.85 -12.77
CA LEU A 114 2.44 10.47 -14.19
C LEU A 114 1.83 11.55 -15.11
N PHE A 115 0.84 12.30 -14.63
CA PHE A 115 0.11 13.31 -15.41
C PHE A 115 0.50 14.75 -15.09
N ARG A 116 1.77 15.02 -14.74
CA ARG A 116 2.26 16.37 -14.37
C ARG A 116 1.94 17.48 -15.38
N ARG A 117 1.78 17.16 -16.67
CA ARG A 117 1.49 18.15 -17.72
C ARG A 117 -0.01 18.44 -17.90
N ASN A 118 -0.89 17.64 -17.29
CA ASN A 118 -2.33 17.77 -17.48
C ASN A 118 -3.03 18.00 -16.13
N ASN A 119 -3.12 19.28 -15.75
CA ASN A 119 -3.74 19.72 -14.49
C ASN A 119 -5.21 19.30 -14.39
N VAL A 120 -5.91 19.11 -15.51
CA VAL A 120 -7.30 18.62 -15.53
C VAL A 120 -7.36 17.18 -15.06
N VAL A 121 -6.51 16.30 -15.59
CA VAL A 121 -6.44 14.90 -15.15
C VAL A 121 -6.02 14.82 -13.69
N GLN A 122 -5.05 15.64 -13.27
CA GLN A 122 -4.64 15.73 -11.87
C GLN A 122 -5.80 16.15 -10.95
N ALA A 123 -6.58 17.16 -11.33
CA ALA A 123 -7.75 17.60 -10.59
C ALA A 123 -8.83 16.49 -10.52
N ILE A 124 -9.06 15.76 -11.62
CA ILE A 124 -9.98 14.62 -11.66
C ILE A 124 -9.52 13.52 -10.69
N LEU A 125 -8.24 13.17 -10.66
CA LEU A 125 -7.69 12.15 -9.77
C LEU A 125 -7.85 12.55 -8.29
N VAL A 126 -7.61 13.81 -7.95
CA VAL A 126 -7.81 14.33 -6.59
C VAL A 126 -9.29 14.32 -6.21
N ALA A 127 -10.17 14.76 -7.11
CA ALA A 127 -11.62 14.73 -6.88
C ALA A 127 -12.14 13.30 -6.69
N LEU A 128 -11.65 12.36 -7.50
CA LEU A 128 -11.98 10.93 -7.39
C LEU A 128 -11.52 10.35 -6.05
N TYR A 129 -10.28 10.66 -5.63
CA TYR A 129 -9.78 10.26 -4.31
C TYR A 129 -10.63 10.82 -3.18
N ILE A 130 -10.96 12.11 -3.20
CA ILE A 130 -11.78 12.74 -2.14
C ILE A 130 -13.17 12.11 -2.08
N ALA A 131 -13.80 11.84 -3.23
CA ALA A 131 -15.10 11.17 -3.28
C ALA A 131 -15.04 9.74 -2.72
N CYS A 132 -14.05 8.95 -3.12
CA CYS A 132 -13.84 7.60 -2.60
C CYS A 132 -13.53 7.62 -1.09
N ALA A 133 -12.63 8.50 -0.63
CA ALA A 133 -12.29 8.66 0.78
C ALA A 133 -13.51 9.04 1.63
N ALA A 134 -14.33 9.98 1.15
CA ALA A 134 -15.56 10.39 1.85
C ALA A 134 -16.57 9.24 1.95
N THR A 135 -16.75 8.46 0.89
CA THR A 135 -17.65 7.30 0.90
C THR A 135 -17.14 6.17 1.78
N THR A 136 -15.83 5.88 1.78
CA THR A 136 -15.19 4.96 2.75
C THR A 136 -15.47 5.42 4.18
N ALA A 137 -15.21 6.70 4.48
CA ALA A 137 -15.39 7.26 5.81
C ALA A 137 -16.84 7.20 6.30
N ALA A 138 -17.79 7.61 5.46
CA ALA A 138 -19.21 7.55 5.79
C ALA A 138 -19.68 6.11 6.03
N ALA A 139 -19.21 5.15 5.22
CA ALA A 139 -19.58 3.74 5.39
C ALA A 139 -19.04 3.15 6.70
N THR A 140 -17.78 3.42 7.03
CA THR A 140 -17.16 2.97 8.27
C THR A 140 -17.81 3.61 9.50
N LEU A 141 -18.09 4.92 9.47
CA LEU A 141 -18.79 5.60 10.55
C LEU A 141 -20.18 5.01 10.80
N ARG A 142 -20.94 4.74 9.73
CA ARG A 142 -22.24 4.05 9.83
C ARG A 142 -22.10 2.68 10.48
N ASN A 143 -21.12 1.87 10.08
CA ASN A 143 -20.92 0.53 10.61
C ASN A 143 -20.44 0.55 12.08
N SER A 144 -19.58 1.51 12.46
CA SER A 144 -19.05 1.64 13.83
C SER A 144 -20.11 1.99 14.89
N ASN A 145 -21.20 2.65 14.49
CA ASN A 145 -22.30 3.00 15.38
C ASN A 145 -23.27 1.83 15.65
N ILE A 146 -23.21 0.76 14.86
CA ILE A 146 -24.15 -0.38 14.93
C ILE A 146 -23.60 -1.52 15.82
N SER A 147 -22.28 -1.60 16.01
CA SER A 147 -21.59 -2.80 16.53
C SER A 147 -21.49 -2.95 18.06
N SER A 148 -22.45 -2.47 18.85
CA SER A 148 -22.40 -2.64 20.32
C SER A 148 -23.14 -3.89 20.79
N ALA A 149 -22.48 -5.05 20.78
CA ALA A 149 -22.95 -6.23 21.50
C ALA A 149 -21.77 -7.08 21.97
N VAL A 150 -21.52 -7.06 23.29
CA VAL A 150 -20.61 -7.99 23.96
C VAL A 150 -21.30 -9.35 24.02
N THR A 151 -20.83 -10.33 23.26
CA THR A 151 -21.26 -11.72 23.44
C THR A 151 -20.49 -12.33 24.60
N SER A 152 -21.06 -12.26 25.80
CA SER A 152 -20.61 -13.06 26.94
C SER A 152 -21.03 -14.51 26.70
N ASN A 153 -20.17 -15.33 26.09
CA ASN A 153 -20.42 -16.76 25.96
C ASN A 153 -19.97 -17.48 27.23
N SER A 154 -20.91 -17.84 28.09
CA SER A 154 -20.69 -18.63 29.33
C SER A 154 -20.10 -20.03 29.10
N ALA A 155 -19.90 -20.44 27.83
CA ALA A 155 -19.37 -21.74 27.45
C ALA A 155 -17.86 -21.74 27.14
N VAL A 156 -17.19 -20.59 27.10
CA VAL A 156 -15.74 -20.52 26.91
C VAL A 156 -15.19 -19.64 28.01
N THR A 157 -14.30 -20.15 28.85
CA THR A 157 -13.64 -19.44 29.97
C THR A 157 -12.71 -18.31 29.53
N ALA A 158 -12.81 -17.86 28.27
CA ALA A 158 -12.14 -16.69 27.75
C ALA A 158 -13.21 -15.69 27.33
N ASP A 159 -13.24 -14.53 27.99
CA ASP A 159 -14.01 -13.37 27.55
C ASP A 159 -13.49 -12.94 26.16
N ALA A 160 -14.12 -13.45 25.11
CA ALA A 160 -13.76 -13.11 23.74
C ALA A 160 -14.33 -11.71 23.43
N CYS A 161 -13.43 -10.73 23.30
CA CYS A 161 -13.76 -9.40 22.82
C CYS A 161 -14.07 -9.46 21.32
N GLY A 162 -15.25 -9.00 20.92
CA GLY A 162 -15.61 -8.94 19.51
C GLY A 162 -16.89 -8.15 19.26
N MET A 163 -16.91 -7.42 18.16
CA MET A 163 -18.06 -6.69 17.67
C MET A 163 -18.98 -7.56 16.81
N THR A 164 -20.28 -7.26 16.88
CA THR A 164 -21.23 -7.72 15.86
C THR A 164 -20.94 -7.01 14.54
N LEU A 165 -20.50 -7.79 13.56
CA LEU A 165 -20.13 -7.29 12.25
C LEU A 165 -21.40 -6.91 11.46
N SER A 166 -21.43 -5.70 10.90
CA SER A 166 -22.55 -5.19 10.10
C SER A 166 -22.69 -5.90 8.74
N LYS A 167 -23.91 -6.26 8.34
CA LYS A 167 -24.20 -6.86 7.01
C LYS A 167 -23.77 -5.99 5.82
N SER A 168 -23.42 -4.72 6.07
CA SER A 168 -22.99 -3.75 5.06
C SER A 168 -21.49 -3.42 5.13
N LEU A 169 -20.65 -4.29 5.72
CA LEU A 169 -19.19 -4.12 5.77
C LEU A 169 -18.53 -4.11 4.39
N TYR A 170 -19.08 -4.86 3.42
CA TYR A 170 -18.55 -4.87 2.05
C TYR A 170 -18.56 -3.47 1.40
N LEU A 171 -19.43 -2.55 1.84
CA LEU A 171 -19.48 -1.18 1.34
C LEU A 171 -18.26 -0.35 1.75
N ASP A 172 -17.59 -0.72 2.85
CA ASP A 172 -16.38 -0.03 3.32
C ASP A 172 -15.24 -0.19 2.31
N PHE A 173 -15.16 -1.37 1.67
CA PHE A 173 -14.11 -1.71 0.72
C PHE A 173 -14.49 -1.41 -0.74
N LEU A 174 -15.78 -1.27 -1.05
CA LEU A 174 -16.27 -1.07 -2.41
C LEU A 174 -15.70 0.21 -3.06
N SER A 175 -15.68 1.30 -2.31
CA SER A 175 -15.11 2.58 -2.75
C SER A 175 -13.61 2.48 -3.06
N ALA A 176 -12.87 1.74 -2.23
CA ALA A 176 -11.46 1.45 -2.46
C ALA A 176 -11.24 0.61 -3.72
N LEU A 177 -12.07 -0.40 -3.97
CA LEU A 177 -12.01 -1.24 -5.17
C LEU A 177 -12.24 -0.41 -6.44
N ILE A 178 -13.27 0.45 -6.44
CA ILE A 178 -13.58 1.32 -7.58
C ILE A 178 -12.38 2.21 -7.91
N LEU A 179 -11.79 2.86 -6.90
CA LEU A 179 -10.60 3.69 -7.08
C LEU A 179 -9.44 2.88 -7.67
N HIS A 180 -9.14 1.70 -7.11
CA HIS A 180 -8.05 0.84 -7.59
C HIS A 180 -8.23 0.41 -9.04
N VAL A 181 -9.43 -0.04 -9.42
CA VAL A 181 -9.73 -0.48 -10.79
C VAL A 181 -9.57 0.68 -11.76
N ILE A 182 -10.11 1.86 -11.43
CA ILE A 182 -9.97 3.05 -12.28
C ILE A 182 -8.48 3.39 -12.44
N LEU A 183 -7.73 3.53 -11.35
CA LEU A 183 -6.30 3.87 -11.40
C LEU A 183 -5.47 2.82 -12.15
N TYR A 184 -5.82 1.54 -12.02
CA TYR A 184 -5.17 0.45 -12.75
C TYR A 184 -5.44 0.55 -14.26
N CYS A 185 -6.69 0.77 -14.66
CA CYS A 185 -7.06 1.00 -16.06
C CYS A 185 -6.34 2.23 -16.64
N PHE A 186 -6.26 3.33 -15.89
CA PHE A 186 -5.51 4.52 -16.30
C PHE A 186 -4.01 4.22 -16.48
N THR A 187 -3.43 3.43 -15.58
CA THR A 187 -2.01 3.05 -15.63
C THR A 187 -1.72 2.16 -16.85
N ILE A 188 -2.58 1.17 -17.13
CA ILE A 188 -2.46 0.32 -18.33
C ILE A 188 -2.67 1.13 -19.60
N TRP A 189 -3.71 1.95 -19.65
CA TRP A 189 -3.99 2.80 -20.81
C TRP A 189 -2.80 3.70 -21.13
N LEU A 190 -2.23 4.34 -20.11
CA LEU A 190 -1.03 5.16 -20.28
C LEU A 190 0.13 4.32 -20.81
N PHE A 191 0.34 3.12 -20.29
CA PHE A 191 1.40 2.22 -20.75
C PHE A 191 1.25 1.85 -22.23
N VAL A 192 0.08 1.38 -22.63
CA VAL A 192 -0.20 0.97 -24.03
C VAL A 192 -0.05 2.16 -24.97
N ALA A 193 -0.72 3.28 -24.65
CA ALA A 193 -0.67 4.49 -25.47
C ALA A 193 0.77 5.06 -25.59
N SER A 194 1.64 4.76 -24.63
CA SER A 194 3.02 5.20 -24.62
C SER A 194 3.97 4.27 -25.38
N VAL A 195 3.71 2.96 -25.36
CA VAL A 195 4.43 1.98 -26.19
C VAL A 195 4.16 2.23 -27.67
N GLU A 196 2.90 2.50 -28.02
CA GLU A 196 2.50 2.80 -29.40
C GLU A 196 3.14 4.08 -29.94
N ARG A 197 3.32 5.09 -29.08
CA ARG A 197 3.91 6.38 -29.48
C ARG A 197 5.45 6.38 -29.59
N LYS A 198 6.14 5.24 -29.42
CA LYS A 198 7.62 5.09 -29.41
C LYS A 198 8.38 6.05 -28.47
N GLY A 199 7.68 6.80 -27.62
CA GLY A 199 8.20 7.99 -26.94
C GLY A 199 8.20 7.90 -25.42
N LEU A 200 7.94 6.73 -24.84
CA LEU A 200 8.08 6.57 -23.40
C LEU A 200 9.56 6.45 -23.02
N VAL A 201 10.03 7.38 -22.19
CA VAL A 201 11.31 7.26 -21.51
C VAL A 201 11.35 5.89 -20.81
N PRO A 202 12.46 5.11 -20.92
CA PRO A 202 12.64 3.81 -20.28
C PRO A 202 12.21 3.76 -18.81
N LEU A 203 12.29 4.91 -18.12
CA LEU A 203 11.89 5.07 -16.73
C LEU A 203 10.38 4.93 -16.50
N ALA A 204 9.51 5.55 -17.30
CA ALA A 204 8.06 5.38 -17.14
C ALA A 204 7.61 3.96 -17.48
N LYS A 205 8.25 3.33 -18.47
CA LYS A 205 8.02 1.91 -18.79
C LYS A 205 8.38 1.02 -17.59
N ARG A 206 9.51 1.30 -16.95
CA ARG A 206 9.96 0.60 -15.75
C ARG A 206 9.04 0.87 -14.55
N PHE A 207 8.62 2.11 -14.36
CA PHE A 207 7.74 2.52 -13.27
C PHE A 207 6.35 1.87 -13.33
N VAL A 208 5.79 1.73 -14.55
CA VAL A 208 4.55 0.97 -14.74
C VAL A 208 4.79 -0.52 -14.54
N LYS A 209 5.88 -1.07 -15.08
CA LYS A 209 6.21 -2.50 -14.91
C LYS A 209 6.40 -2.89 -13.44
N GLU A 210 7.05 -2.03 -12.65
CA GLU A 210 7.27 -2.25 -11.22
C GLU A 210 6.04 -1.89 -10.36
N GLY A 211 5.20 -0.96 -10.82
CA GLY A 211 4.02 -0.49 -10.09
C GLY A 211 2.73 -1.26 -10.39
N ALA A 212 2.58 -1.84 -11.57
CA ALA A 212 1.37 -2.56 -11.97
C ALA A 212 1.06 -3.79 -11.08
N PRO A 213 2.05 -4.60 -10.64
CA PRO A 213 1.79 -5.71 -9.72
C PRO A 213 1.13 -5.28 -8.41
N MET A 214 1.47 -4.09 -7.89
CA MET A 214 0.85 -3.53 -6.68
C MET A 214 -0.67 -3.36 -6.85
N TYR A 215 -1.11 -2.78 -7.97
CA TYR A 215 -2.55 -2.61 -8.25
C TYR A 215 -3.27 -3.95 -8.44
N LEU A 216 -2.61 -4.94 -9.04
CA LEU A 216 -3.17 -6.27 -9.23
C LEU A 216 -3.37 -6.99 -7.89
N VAL A 217 -2.34 -7.01 -7.04
CA VAL A 217 -2.40 -7.59 -5.69
C VAL A 217 -3.48 -6.90 -4.85
N ALA A 218 -3.52 -5.56 -4.89
CA ALA A 218 -4.53 -4.76 -4.22
C ALA A 218 -5.96 -5.09 -4.66
N THR A 219 -6.17 -5.20 -5.98
CA THR A 219 -7.48 -5.53 -6.56
C THR A 219 -7.90 -6.95 -6.16
N ALA A 220 -6.99 -7.92 -6.23
CA ALA A 220 -7.28 -9.30 -5.86
C ALA A 220 -7.68 -9.44 -4.38
N VAL A 221 -6.94 -8.80 -3.48
CA VAL A 221 -7.23 -8.88 -2.04
C VAL A 221 -8.48 -8.08 -1.65
N LEU A 222 -8.76 -6.95 -2.33
CA LEU A 222 -10.01 -6.21 -2.17
C LEU A 222 -11.22 -7.03 -2.65
N LEU A 223 -11.09 -7.71 -3.78
CA LEU A 223 -12.13 -8.61 -4.28
C LEU A 223 -12.38 -9.75 -3.30
N TYR A 224 -11.35 -10.41 -2.80
CA TYR A 224 -11.47 -11.42 -1.73
C TYR A 224 -12.24 -10.86 -0.52
N THR A 225 -11.86 -9.68 -0.05
CA THR A 225 -12.47 -9.05 1.12
C THR A 225 -13.94 -8.70 0.87
N ILE A 226 -14.28 -8.10 -0.28
CA ILE A 226 -15.65 -7.73 -0.63
C ILE A 226 -16.52 -8.96 -0.82
N ILE A 227 -16.03 -9.95 -1.56
CA ILE A 227 -16.76 -11.20 -1.83
C ILE A 227 -17.04 -11.89 -0.51
N GLY A 228 -16.02 -12.12 0.33
CA GLY A 228 -16.19 -12.76 1.63
C GLY A 228 -17.13 -11.99 2.55
N THR A 229 -16.96 -10.67 2.68
CA THR A 229 -17.81 -9.82 3.54
C THR A 229 -19.24 -9.61 3.01
N SER A 230 -19.51 -9.94 1.73
CA SER A 230 -20.86 -9.92 1.15
C SER A 230 -21.65 -11.22 1.39
N MET A 231 -20.96 -12.32 1.73
CA MET A 231 -21.60 -13.59 2.03
C MET A 231 -22.27 -13.56 3.41
N LYS A 232 -23.37 -14.30 3.54
CA LYS A 232 -24.10 -14.46 4.81
C LYS A 232 -23.54 -15.58 5.70
N ASP A 233 -22.72 -16.45 5.12
CA ASP A 233 -22.16 -17.61 5.78
C ASP A 233 -20.98 -17.21 6.69
N PRO A 234 -21.05 -17.49 8.01
CA PRO A 234 -20.00 -17.12 8.96
C PRO A 234 -18.61 -17.59 8.55
N TRP A 235 -18.52 -18.77 7.90
CA TRP A 235 -17.26 -19.37 7.43
C TRP A 235 -16.51 -18.53 6.40
N ASN A 236 -17.21 -17.68 5.65
CA ASN A 236 -16.63 -16.83 4.63
C ASN A 236 -16.52 -15.38 5.11
N TYR A 237 -17.56 -14.92 5.80
CA TYR A 237 -17.69 -13.54 6.23
C TYR A 237 -16.70 -13.13 7.33
N ILE A 238 -16.57 -13.94 8.38
CA ILE A 238 -15.72 -13.63 9.54
C ILE A 238 -14.24 -13.64 9.14
N PRO A 239 -13.70 -14.69 8.48
CA PRO A 239 -12.29 -14.70 8.11
C PRO A 239 -11.92 -13.60 7.11
N ALA A 240 -12.80 -13.29 6.16
CA ALA A 240 -12.52 -12.24 5.17
C ALA A 240 -12.27 -10.88 5.82
N TYR A 241 -13.06 -10.52 6.83
CA TYR A 241 -12.86 -9.28 7.58
C TYR A 241 -11.70 -9.37 8.59
N GLN A 242 -11.68 -10.41 9.42
CA GLN A 242 -10.69 -10.54 10.51
C GLN A 242 -9.26 -10.81 10.01
N SER A 243 -9.08 -11.24 8.76
CA SER A 243 -7.76 -11.57 8.24
C SER A 243 -6.77 -10.40 8.16
N PHE A 244 -7.24 -9.13 8.09
CA PHE A 244 -6.41 -7.95 7.80
C PHE A 244 -5.51 -8.10 6.55
N LEU A 245 -5.86 -9.03 5.65
CA LEU A 245 -5.06 -9.35 4.47
C LEU A 245 -4.95 -8.15 3.54
N TYR A 246 -6.05 -7.43 3.34
CA TYR A 246 -6.06 -6.23 2.51
C TYR A 246 -5.06 -5.19 3.01
N GLN A 247 -5.13 -4.82 4.29
CA GLN A 247 -4.29 -3.79 4.90
C GLN A 247 -2.81 -4.18 4.88
N SER A 248 -2.50 -5.46 5.11
CA SER A 248 -1.12 -5.95 5.12
C SER A 248 -0.53 -5.96 3.70
N LEU A 249 -1.23 -6.58 2.74
CA LEU A 249 -0.73 -6.71 1.36
C LEU A 249 -0.66 -5.38 0.63
N ILE A 250 -1.63 -4.48 0.82
CA ILE A 250 -1.58 -3.14 0.20
C ILE A 250 -0.41 -2.33 0.74
N THR A 251 -0.13 -2.44 2.04
CA THR A 251 0.99 -1.72 2.67
C THR A 251 2.32 -2.22 2.16
N VAL A 252 2.52 -3.55 2.13
CA VAL A 252 3.73 -4.16 1.55
C VAL A 252 3.90 -3.73 0.10
N ALA A 253 2.84 -3.86 -0.72
CA ALA A 253 2.91 -3.53 -2.12
C ALA A 253 3.23 -2.04 -2.38
N ILE A 254 2.63 -1.12 -1.61
CA ILE A 254 2.94 0.32 -1.68
C ILE A 254 4.37 0.60 -1.22
N CYS A 255 4.80 0.01 -0.10
CA CYS A 255 6.14 0.21 0.45
C CYS A 255 7.21 -0.21 -0.54
N HIS A 256 7.12 -1.40 -1.12
CA HIS A 256 8.04 -1.89 -2.16
C HIS A 256 8.05 -0.98 -3.37
N ALA A 257 6.87 -0.53 -3.80
CA ALA A 257 6.76 0.32 -4.99
C ALA A 257 7.28 1.75 -4.77
N LEU A 258 7.36 2.23 -3.51
CA LEU A 258 8.00 3.51 -3.14
C LEU A 258 9.51 3.33 -2.90
N LEU A 259 9.92 2.23 -2.28
CA LEU A 259 11.32 1.84 -2.10
C LEU A 259 12.03 1.65 -3.46
N SER A 260 11.38 1.01 -4.43
CA SER A 260 11.97 0.80 -5.76
C SER A 260 12.28 2.13 -6.46
N VAL A 261 11.41 3.13 -6.29
CA VAL A 261 11.60 4.47 -6.86
C VAL A 261 12.73 5.21 -6.15
N ARG A 262 12.80 5.12 -4.82
CA ARG A 262 13.81 5.81 -4.01
C ARG A 262 15.21 5.20 -4.17
N SER A 263 15.32 3.88 -4.13
CA SER A 263 16.57 3.19 -4.40
C SER A 263 17.07 3.49 -5.81
N LEU A 264 16.18 3.59 -6.80
CA LEU A 264 16.55 4.01 -8.14
C LEU A 264 17.03 5.47 -8.19
N ALA A 265 16.36 6.38 -7.48
CA ALA A 265 16.79 7.78 -7.33
C ALA A 265 18.19 7.88 -6.73
N ALA A 266 18.46 7.11 -5.68
CA ALA A 266 19.77 7.05 -5.04
C ALA A 266 20.86 6.52 -5.98
N ARG A 267 20.58 5.42 -6.71
CA ARG A 267 21.52 4.84 -7.69
C ARG A 267 21.86 5.80 -8.84
N LEU A 268 20.88 6.58 -9.28
CA LEU A 268 21.08 7.57 -10.34
C LEU A 268 21.64 8.90 -9.80
N ASN A 269 21.74 9.06 -8.48
CA ASN A 269 22.09 10.29 -7.79
C ASN A 269 21.23 11.50 -8.22
N VAL A 270 19.93 11.27 -8.38
CA VAL A 270 18.93 12.29 -8.76
C VAL A 270 17.82 12.37 -7.71
N ASP A 271 17.17 13.52 -7.61
CA ASP A 271 16.00 13.66 -6.75
C ASP A 271 14.84 12.77 -7.20
N ALA A 272 14.21 12.10 -6.22
CA ALA A 272 13.09 11.20 -6.49
C ALA A 272 11.88 11.94 -7.11
N SER A 273 11.67 13.21 -6.72
CA SER A 273 10.63 14.08 -7.31
C SER A 273 10.91 14.38 -8.78
N TRP A 274 12.18 14.45 -9.18
CA TRP A 274 12.59 14.63 -10.57
C TRP A 274 12.37 13.34 -11.37
N LEU A 275 12.70 12.16 -10.82
CA LEU A 275 12.40 10.87 -11.47
C LEU A 275 10.90 10.60 -11.64
N LEU A 276 10.09 11.00 -10.65
CA LEU A 276 8.63 10.90 -10.74
C LEU A 276 8.04 11.88 -11.77
N SER A 277 8.82 12.88 -12.19
CA SER A 277 8.44 13.90 -13.16
C SER A 277 8.95 13.54 -14.55
N ASN A 278 8.20 12.69 -15.28
CA ASN A 278 8.53 12.24 -16.65
C ASN A 278 8.93 13.36 -17.63
N SER A 279 8.54 14.61 -17.36
CA SER A 279 8.82 15.77 -18.20
C SER A 279 10.28 16.23 -18.22
N GLU A 280 11.04 16.05 -17.15
CA GLU A 280 12.43 16.54 -17.12
C GLU A 280 13.37 15.57 -17.84
N LEU A 281 13.10 14.27 -17.77
CA LEU A 281 13.81 13.26 -18.57
C LEU A 281 13.52 13.35 -20.06
N SER A 282 12.32 13.77 -20.45
CA SER A 282 12.01 13.99 -21.87
C SER A 282 12.70 15.21 -22.48
N ARG A 283 13.27 16.11 -21.65
CA ARG A 283 14.05 17.26 -22.10
C ARG A 283 15.51 16.90 -22.40
N ILE A 284 15.97 15.77 -21.88
CA ILE A 284 17.32 15.31 -22.08
C ILE A 284 17.34 14.49 -23.37
N ASN A 285 17.93 15.04 -24.43
CA ASN A 285 18.24 14.26 -25.62
C ASN A 285 19.25 13.18 -25.21
N TYR A 286 18.88 11.91 -25.37
CA TYR A 286 19.81 10.82 -25.12
C TYR A 286 19.77 9.81 -26.25
N ARG A 287 20.90 9.17 -26.51
CA ARG A 287 21.09 8.11 -27.49
C ARG A 287 21.55 6.85 -26.77
N ARG A 288 21.23 5.68 -27.32
CA ARG A 288 21.86 4.44 -26.82
C ARG A 288 23.31 4.40 -27.27
N GLY A 289 24.22 4.13 -26.33
CA GLY A 289 25.60 3.84 -26.64
C GLY A 289 25.73 2.50 -27.36
N THR A 290 26.94 2.23 -27.85
CA THR A 290 27.25 1.01 -28.62
C THR A 290 27.26 -0.25 -27.77
N ASN A 291 27.33 -0.13 -26.44
CA ASN A 291 27.31 -1.25 -25.51
C ASN A 291 25.89 -1.47 -24.92
N GLU A 292 25.54 -2.72 -24.63
CA GLU A 292 24.28 -3.04 -23.95
C GLU A 292 24.18 -2.32 -22.60
N GLY A 293 23.16 -1.49 -22.44
CA GLY A 293 22.90 -0.72 -21.22
C GLY A 293 23.47 0.70 -21.20
N GLU A 294 24.25 1.10 -22.22
CA GLU A 294 24.84 2.43 -22.29
C GLU A 294 23.84 3.48 -22.80
N ILE A 295 23.74 4.62 -22.09
CA ILE A 295 22.89 5.76 -22.45
C ILE A 295 23.79 7.01 -22.51
N LEU A 296 23.95 7.56 -23.70
CA LEU A 296 24.67 8.80 -24.00
C LEU A 296 23.70 9.97 -23.92
N VAL A 297 23.98 10.97 -23.12
CA VAL A 297 23.15 12.18 -22.99
C VAL A 297 23.79 13.30 -23.80
N ASP A 298 23.07 13.82 -24.80
CA ASP A 298 23.46 15.00 -25.58
C ASP A 298 23.23 16.25 -24.70
N TYR A 299 24.30 16.99 -24.39
CA TYR A 299 24.28 18.20 -23.59
C TYR A 299 24.33 19.42 -24.52
N ASP A 300 23.27 20.24 -24.56
CA ASP A 300 23.31 21.53 -25.23
C ASP A 300 24.11 22.51 -24.35
N ALA A 301 25.36 22.75 -24.73
CA ALA A 301 26.26 23.69 -24.08
C ALA A 301 25.83 25.14 -24.34
N HIS A 302 24.71 25.56 -23.77
CA HIS A 302 24.24 26.95 -23.86
C HIS A 302 24.44 27.77 -22.57
N ASP A 303 24.76 27.12 -21.45
CA ASP A 303 25.13 27.78 -20.20
C ASP A 303 26.58 27.44 -19.85
N GLY A 304 27.48 28.44 -19.98
CA GLY A 304 28.93 28.36 -19.83
C GLY A 304 29.44 28.05 -18.42
N VAL A 305 28.92 27.01 -17.77
CA VAL A 305 29.49 26.44 -16.54
C VAL A 305 30.40 25.29 -16.92
N GLU A 306 31.70 25.60 -17.02
CA GLU A 306 32.77 24.62 -17.24
C GLU A 306 32.91 23.73 -16.00
N MET A 307 32.22 22.58 -15.98
CA MET A 307 32.48 21.54 -14.99
C MET A 307 33.76 20.79 -15.37
N GLN A 308 34.73 20.90 -14.47
CA GLN A 308 35.99 20.14 -14.46
C GLN A 308 35.73 18.66 -14.76
N ARG A 309 36.36 18.14 -15.83
CA ARG A 309 36.29 16.73 -16.23
C ARG A 309 36.52 15.84 -15.01
N PRO A 310 35.61 14.91 -14.70
CA PRO A 310 35.86 13.94 -13.64
C PRO A 310 37.10 13.13 -14.01
N SER A 311 38.07 13.04 -13.10
CA SER A 311 39.24 12.19 -13.29
C SER A 311 38.82 10.78 -13.69
N SER A 312 39.57 10.13 -14.58
CA SER A 312 39.27 8.80 -15.17
C SER A 312 38.91 7.70 -14.15
N ALA A 313 39.24 7.89 -12.87
CA ALA A 313 38.88 7.01 -11.77
C ALA A 313 37.38 7.04 -11.38
N SER A 314 36.67 8.16 -11.53
CA SER A 314 35.24 8.27 -11.16
C SER A 314 34.32 7.72 -12.26
N LEU A 315 34.69 7.93 -13.53
CA LEU A 315 34.00 7.34 -14.68
C LEU A 315 34.11 5.80 -14.66
N ALA A 316 35.27 5.28 -14.25
CA ALA A 316 35.50 3.84 -14.11
C ALA A 316 34.70 3.20 -12.95
N ARG A 317 34.30 3.98 -11.93
CA ARG A 317 33.37 3.50 -10.88
C ARG A 317 31.92 3.51 -11.35
N PHE A 318 31.52 4.56 -12.06
CA PHE A 318 30.17 4.69 -12.62
C PHE A 318 29.86 3.58 -13.65
N LEU A 319 30.84 3.27 -14.52
CA LEU A 319 30.72 2.19 -15.50
C LEU A 319 30.79 0.79 -14.87
N ARG A 320 31.57 0.59 -13.80
CA ARG A 320 31.59 -0.70 -13.08
C ARG A 320 30.24 -1.03 -12.43
N CYS A 321 29.55 -0.02 -11.91
CA CYS A 321 28.24 -0.18 -11.27
C CYS A 321 27.11 -0.52 -12.27
N LEU A 322 27.28 -0.13 -13.54
CA LEU A 322 26.34 -0.42 -14.63
C LEU A 322 26.54 -1.81 -15.26
N LEU A 323 27.79 -2.29 -15.34
CA LEU A 323 28.12 -3.55 -16.03
C LEU A 323 28.13 -4.78 -15.10
N TYR A 324 28.44 -4.59 -13.81
CA TYR A 324 28.44 -5.67 -12.84
C TYR A 324 27.49 -5.28 -11.70
N GLY A 325 26.24 -5.74 -11.77
CA GLY A 325 25.36 -5.72 -10.60
C GLY A 325 26.13 -6.31 -9.41
N SER A 326 26.30 -5.53 -8.34
CA SER A 326 27.11 -5.93 -7.21
C SER A 326 26.48 -7.15 -6.54
N SER A 327 27.29 -8.20 -6.46
CA SER A 327 27.22 -9.26 -5.46
C SER A 327 27.12 -8.67 -4.05
#